data_AF-A0A0R2R5M8-F1
#
_entry.id   AF-A0A0R2R5M8-F1
#
_cell.length_a   1.000
_cell.length_b   1.000
_cell.length_c   1.000
_cell.angle_alpha   90.00
_cell.angle_beta   90.00
_cell.angle_gamma   90.00
#
_symmetry.space_group_name_H-M   'P 1'
#
loop_
_entity.id
_entity.type
_entity.pdbx_description
1 polymer ?
#
loop_
_entity_poly.entity_id
_entity_poly.type
_entity_poly.pdbx_seq_one_letter_code
_entity_poly.pdbx_strand_id
1 'polypeptide(L)'
;MDFLAQPNLPDLINYSLVAPRIKVLYVPTTKVACSTLKLLISQAEGSYNAQAAQEIITPNISQEQTIHNYRVHGLTRLFDLPRKKQWEVIESSEWLRVAALRDPIKRAYSSWENRVFLHAPGTPQSILEMCSDVIVDGYVDVAATFKKFARAIHTDRVAFAIDDHFRPQFNTLYANQLEYHHRIYIDRPGEMQKLADAINERAGTSVKLQRLNSGLGIKADQIFDKETADLIADTYHEDYEWFGFERHNFTAPTTSLVFNPIQQALLNNLRETTERLTIVSRAAFHRVGFRYGLSQVRKSLWIRITNRKGKGDTRLLQW
;
A
#
# COMPACT_ATOMS: atom_id res chain seq x y z
N MET A 1 1.53 -13.09 -24.86
CA MET A 1 0.69 -11.91 -25.11
C MET A 1 1.64 -10.78 -25.43
N ASP A 2 1.50 -10.14 -26.59
CA ASP A 2 2.34 -9.00 -26.92
C ASP A 2 1.90 -7.79 -26.07
N PHE A 3 2.82 -7.29 -25.25
CA PHE A 3 2.60 -6.08 -24.45
C PHE A 3 2.71 -4.86 -25.36
N LEU A 4 1.57 -4.34 -25.84
CA LEU A 4 1.53 -3.02 -26.46
C LEU A 4 1.40 -1.96 -25.35
N ALA A 5 2.55 -1.56 -24.80
CA ALA A 5 2.61 -0.48 -23.83
C ALA A 5 1.97 0.80 -24.40
N GLN A 6 1.08 1.42 -23.62
CA GLN A 6 0.47 2.68 -24.06
C GLN A 6 1.53 3.80 -24.11
N PRO A 7 1.47 4.76 -25.05
CA PRO A 7 2.44 5.86 -25.15
C PRO A 7 2.57 6.74 -23.89
N ASN A 8 1.57 6.70 -23.02
CA ASN A 8 1.52 7.40 -21.74
C ASN A 8 1.81 6.49 -20.54
N LEU A 9 2.29 5.25 -20.73
CA LEU A 9 2.59 4.31 -19.64
C LEU A 9 3.44 4.95 -18.52
N PRO A 10 4.52 5.71 -18.77
CA PRO A 10 5.28 6.30 -17.68
C PRO A 10 4.48 7.30 -16.84
N ASP A 11 3.45 7.92 -17.40
CA ASP A 11 2.53 8.81 -16.67
C ASP A 11 1.56 8.01 -15.80
N LEU A 12 1.15 6.82 -16.27
CA LEU A 12 0.28 5.90 -15.54
C LEU A 12 0.98 5.28 -14.32
N ILE A 13 2.27 4.95 -14.45
CA ILE A 13 3.08 4.36 -13.38
C ILE A 13 4.00 5.38 -12.70
N ASN A 14 3.66 6.66 -12.75
CA ASN A 14 4.54 7.75 -12.30
C ASN A 14 4.95 7.65 -10.82
N TYR A 15 4.11 7.04 -9.98
CA TYR A 15 4.33 6.80 -8.55
C TYR A 15 5.30 5.65 -8.25
N SER A 16 5.78 4.95 -9.28
CA SER A 16 6.77 3.88 -9.14
C SER A 16 8.07 4.40 -8.54
N LEU A 17 8.72 3.53 -7.77
CA LEU A 17 9.98 3.82 -7.11
C LEU A 17 11.13 3.19 -7.89
N VAL A 18 12.19 3.95 -8.06
CA VAL A 18 13.37 3.62 -8.83
C VAL A 18 14.58 3.68 -7.92
N ALA A 19 15.43 2.67 -8.01
CA ALA A 19 16.74 2.61 -7.39
C ALA A 19 17.80 2.63 -8.50
N PRO A 20 18.26 3.81 -8.93
CA PRO A 20 19.07 3.94 -10.13
C PRO A 20 20.43 3.24 -10.06
N ARG A 21 21.09 3.25 -8.91
CA ARG A 21 22.42 2.63 -8.76
C ARG A 21 22.34 1.13 -8.97
N ILE A 22 21.33 0.48 -8.41
CA ILE A 22 21.11 -0.96 -8.54
C ILE A 22 20.13 -1.31 -9.67
N LYS A 23 19.76 -0.37 -10.55
CA LYS A 23 18.75 -0.47 -11.63
C LYS A 23 17.52 -1.33 -11.28
N VAL A 24 16.82 -0.99 -10.19
CA VAL A 24 15.53 -1.62 -9.82
C VAL A 24 14.38 -0.65 -10.05
N LEU A 25 13.30 -1.13 -10.68
CA LEU A 25 11.98 -0.51 -10.69
C LEU A 25 11.06 -1.33 -9.81
N TYR A 26 10.42 -0.68 -8.84
CA TYR A 26 9.42 -1.27 -7.98
C TYR A 26 8.13 -0.45 -8.06
N VAL A 27 7.03 -1.10 -8.43
CA VAL A 27 5.69 -0.49 -8.42
C VAL A 27 5.03 -0.81 -7.08
N PRO A 28 4.91 0.16 -6.15
CA PRO A 28 4.41 -0.12 -4.82
C PRO A 28 2.93 -0.52 -4.89
N THR A 29 2.64 -1.73 -4.44
CA THR A 29 1.26 -2.20 -4.27
C THR A 29 0.91 -2.22 -2.77
N THR A 30 -0.32 -1.87 -2.42
CA THR A 30 -0.77 -1.83 -1.03
C THR A 30 -0.96 -3.24 -0.47
N LYS A 31 -0.61 -3.44 0.80
CA LYS A 31 -0.79 -4.70 1.57
C LYS A 31 -0.07 -5.95 1.03
N VAL A 32 0.96 -5.77 0.20
CA VAL A 32 1.85 -6.84 -0.31
C VAL A 32 3.27 -6.78 0.32
N ALA A 33 3.36 -6.50 1.63
CA ALA A 33 4.64 -6.26 2.32
C ALA A 33 5.46 -5.07 1.77
N CYS A 34 4.77 -4.04 1.25
CA CYS A 34 5.42 -2.91 0.60
C CYS A 34 6.34 -2.09 1.49
N SER A 35 6.07 -1.99 2.80
CA SER A 35 6.98 -1.34 3.77
C SER A 35 8.33 -2.07 3.83
N THR A 36 8.30 -3.40 3.95
CA THR A 36 9.50 -4.25 3.96
C THR A 36 10.28 -4.13 2.66
N LEU A 37 9.60 -4.12 1.51
CA LEU A 37 10.27 -3.99 0.21
C LEU A 37 10.89 -2.60 0.01
N LYS A 38 10.21 -1.52 0.41
CA LYS A 38 10.79 -0.16 0.39
C LYS A 38 12.04 -0.07 1.26
N LEU A 39 12.02 -0.66 2.46
CA LEU A 39 13.19 -0.68 3.33
C LEU A 39 14.33 -1.48 2.71
N LEU A 40 14.08 -2.71 2.25
CA LEU A 40 15.08 -3.55 1.59
C LEU A 40 15.73 -2.84 0.41
N ILE A 41 14.91 -2.32 -0.53
CA ILE A 41 15.41 -1.68 -1.75
C ILE A 41 16.17 -0.39 -1.40
N SER A 42 15.68 0.41 -0.45
CA SER A 42 16.39 1.64 -0.06
C SER A 42 17.70 1.39 0.68
N GLN A 43 17.77 0.38 1.53
CA GLN A 43 19.01 -0.03 2.18
C GLN A 43 20.00 -0.60 1.17
N ALA A 44 19.53 -1.43 0.24
CA ALA A 44 20.35 -1.98 -0.83
C ALA A 44 20.83 -0.88 -1.78
N GLU A 45 20.01 0.10 -2.15
CA GLU A 45 20.40 1.27 -2.96
C GLU A 45 21.42 2.16 -2.23
N GLY A 46 21.33 2.23 -0.89
CA GLY A 46 22.08 3.16 -0.06
C GLY A 46 21.36 4.51 0.14
N SER A 47 20.05 4.56 -0.14
CA SER A 47 19.23 5.78 -0.05
C SER A 47 18.44 5.91 1.24
N TYR A 48 18.43 4.88 2.10
CA TYR A 48 17.68 4.88 3.35
C TYR A 48 18.22 5.94 4.34
N ASN A 49 17.33 6.77 4.86
CA ASN A 49 17.64 7.85 5.80
C ASN A 49 17.00 7.57 7.18
N ALA A 50 17.78 6.96 8.07
CA ALA A 50 17.36 6.63 9.42
C ALA A 50 17.03 7.87 10.27
N GLN A 51 17.73 8.98 10.06
CA GLN A 51 17.47 10.23 10.79
C GLN A 51 16.10 10.80 10.42
N ALA A 52 15.76 10.83 9.13
CA ALA A 52 14.45 11.28 8.68
C ALA A 52 13.31 10.42 9.27
N ALA A 53 13.52 9.12 9.49
CA ALA A 53 12.55 8.24 10.13
C ALA A 53 12.24 8.62 11.59
N GLN A 54 13.13 9.33 12.27
CA GLN A 54 12.93 9.83 13.64
C GLN A 54 12.24 11.20 13.68
N GLU A 55 12.38 11.99 12.62
CA GLU A 55 11.86 13.36 12.54
C GLU A 55 10.49 13.44 11.87
N ILE A 56 10.14 12.46 11.03
CA ILE A 56 8.87 12.48 10.30
C ILE A 56 7.71 12.12 11.22
N ILE A 57 6.81 13.09 11.33
CA ILE A 57 5.52 12.92 11.99
C ILE A 57 4.59 12.22 10.99
N THR A 58 4.15 11.01 11.31
CA THR A 58 3.02 10.38 10.62
C THR A 58 1.86 10.23 11.60
N PRO A 59 0.61 10.31 11.13
CA PRO A 59 -0.55 10.04 11.99
C PRO A 59 -0.69 8.55 12.35
N ASN A 60 0.27 7.70 11.99
CA ASN A 60 0.22 6.25 12.22
C ASN A 60 0.82 5.89 13.59
N ILE A 61 0.38 4.75 14.14
CA ILE A 61 0.82 4.25 15.45
C ILE A 61 2.27 3.71 15.42
N SER A 62 2.78 3.30 14.26
CA SER A 62 4.12 2.70 14.13
C SER A 62 5.10 3.61 13.39
N GLN A 63 6.30 3.79 13.96
CA GLN A 63 7.42 4.47 13.30
C GLN A 63 7.86 3.75 12.02
N GLU A 64 7.65 2.44 11.91
CA GLU A 64 7.99 1.67 10.71
C GLU A 64 7.18 2.14 9.48
N GLN A 65 6.01 2.75 9.69
CA GLN A 65 5.20 3.34 8.63
C GLN A 65 5.84 4.60 8.00
N THR A 66 6.83 5.21 8.66
CA THR A 66 7.57 6.36 8.10
C THR A 66 8.32 6.00 6.82
N ILE A 67 8.62 4.71 6.58
CA ILE A 67 9.24 4.24 5.33
C ILE A 67 8.40 4.55 4.08
N HIS A 68 7.13 4.92 4.24
CA HIS A 68 6.29 5.35 3.11
C HIS A 68 6.62 6.76 2.62
N ASN A 69 7.34 7.55 3.41
CA ASN A 69 7.75 8.90 3.05
C ASN A 69 9.06 8.90 2.25
N TYR A 70 9.10 9.65 1.14
CA TYR A 70 10.26 9.72 0.26
C TYR A 70 11.53 10.23 0.93
N ARG A 71 11.43 11.04 1.99
CA ARG A 71 12.60 11.49 2.75
C ARG A 71 13.23 10.38 3.58
N VAL A 72 12.49 9.31 3.87
CA VAL A 72 12.97 8.15 4.63
C VAL A 72 13.55 7.10 3.70
N HIS A 73 12.80 6.66 2.68
CA HIS A 73 13.30 5.64 1.79
C HIS A 73 14.28 6.19 0.74
N GLY A 74 14.23 7.47 0.38
CA GLY A 74 15.17 8.12 -0.53
C GLY A 74 15.15 7.64 -1.99
N LEU A 75 14.42 6.57 -2.31
CA LEU A 75 14.22 6.08 -3.69
C LEU A 75 13.67 7.18 -4.61
N THR A 76 14.20 7.21 -5.83
CA THR A 76 13.79 8.17 -6.87
C THR A 76 12.40 7.81 -7.38
N ARG A 77 11.50 8.78 -7.57
CA ARG A 77 10.20 8.50 -8.21
C ARG A 77 10.39 8.51 -9.71
N LEU A 78 9.68 7.64 -10.43
CA LEU A 78 9.84 7.53 -11.89
C LEU A 78 9.64 8.88 -12.59
N PHE A 79 8.67 9.68 -12.16
CA PHE A 79 8.41 10.99 -12.75
C PHE A 79 9.51 12.03 -12.52
N ASP A 80 10.36 11.85 -11.50
CA ASP A 80 11.50 12.74 -11.26
C ASP A 80 12.61 12.52 -12.31
N LEU A 81 12.56 11.42 -13.08
CA LEU A 81 13.51 11.12 -14.15
C LEU A 81 13.11 11.81 -15.47
N PRO A 82 14.07 12.21 -16.33
CA PRO A 82 13.78 12.65 -17.69
C PRO A 82 13.01 11.58 -18.50
N ARG A 83 12.10 11.99 -19.38
CA ARG A 83 11.23 11.05 -20.14
C ARG A 83 11.97 9.93 -20.85
N LYS A 84 13.12 10.23 -21.47
CA LYS A 84 13.98 9.20 -22.10
C LYS A 84 14.43 8.13 -21.10
N LYS A 85 14.78 8.54 -19.88
CA LYS A 85 15.22 7.64 -18.81
C LYS A 85 14.05 6.84 -18.22
N GLN A 86 12.85 7.43 -18.15
CA GLN A 86 11.64 6.70 -17.76
C GLN A 86 11.39 5.50 -18.68
N TRP A 87 11.46 5.72 -20.00
CA TRP A 87 11.31 4.64 -20.98
C TRP A 87 12.44 3.61 -20.90
N GLU A 88 13.68 4.06 -20.70
CA GLU A 88 14.80 3.13 -20.47
C GLU A 88 14.53 2.20 -19.29
N VAL A 89 14.02 2.72 -18.17
CA VAL A 89 13.64 1.93 -16.97
C VAL A 89 12.55 0.90 -17.29
N ILE A 90 11.57 1.29 -18.12
CA ILE A 90 10.42 0.47 -18.49
C ILE A 90 10.77 -0.63 -19.48
N GLU A 91 11.62 -0.35 -20.46
CA GLU A 91 11.83 -1.25 -21.62
C GLU A 91 13.12 -2.05 -21.53
N SER A 92 14.19 -1.48 -20.97
CA SER A 92 15.51 -2.12 -21.01
C SER A 92 15.55 -3.37 -20.12
N SER A 93 16.15 -4.44 -20.64
CA SER A 93 16.42 -5.68 -19.89
C SER A 93 17.43 -5.49 -18.75
N GLU A 94 18.16 -4.38 -18.75
CA GLU A 94 19.11 -4.01 -17.70
C GLU A 94 18.43 -3.62 -16.38
N TRP A 95 17.12 -3.41 -16.38
CA TRP A 95 16.36 -2.99 -15.20
C TRP A 95 15.60 -4.17 -14.61
N LEU A 96 15.79 -4.41 -13.32
CA LEU A 96 15.00 -5.38 -12.58
C LEU A 96 13.64 -4.77 -12.23
N ARG A 97 12.57 -5.22 -12.91
CA ARG A 97 11.19 -4.76 -12.69
C ARG A 97 10.49 -5.72 -11.74
N VAL A 98 10.12 -5.22 -10.56
CA VAL A 98 9.62 -6.02 -9.44
C VAL A 98 8.14 -5.71 -9.19
N ALA A 99 7.33 -6.76 -9.19
CA ALA A 99 5.96 -6.75 -8.69
C ALA A 99 5.88 -7.67 -7.47
N ALA A 100 5.27 -7.16 -6.39
CA ALA A 100 4.89 -7.97 -5.26
C ALA A 100 3.38 -8.19 -5.26
N LEU A 101 3.00 -9.44 -5.07
CA LEU A 101 1.64 -9.92 -5.16
C LEU A 101 1.27 -10.64 -3.87
N ARG A 102 0.00 -10.54 -3.49
CA ARG A 102 -0.58 -11.28 -2.37
C ARG A 102 -1.88 -11.91 -2.82
N ASP A 103 -2.21 -13.05 -2.21
CA ASP A 103 -3.50 -13.67 -2.36
C ASP A 103 -4.64 -12.64 -2.17
N PRO A 104 -5.59 -12.50 -3.12
CA PRO A 104 -6.53 -11.39 -3.10
C PRO A 104 -7.43 -11.35 -1.86
N ILE A 105 -7.90 -12.50 -1.34
CA ILE A 105 -8.72 -12.50 -0.13
C ILE A 105 -7.92 -12.11 1.12
N LYS A 106 -6.68 -12.59 1.24
CA LYS A 106 -5.78 -12.15 2.33
C LYS A 106 -5.42 -10.67 2.21
N ARG A 107 -5.25 -10.16 1.00
CA ARG A 107 -4.99 -8.74 0.74
C ARG A 107 -6.20 -7.88 1.11
N ALA A 108 -7.39 -8.26 0.65
CA ALA A 108 -8.63 -7.56 0.95
C ALA A 108 -8.90 -7.50 2.46
N TYR A 109 -8.73 -8.63 3.17
CA TYR A 109 -8.81 -8.65 4.63
C TYR A 109 -7.78 -7.73 5.29
N SER A 110 -6.52 -7.76 4.85
CA SER A 110 -5.48 -6.87 5.39
C SER A 110 -5.74 -5.38 5.12
N SER A 111 -6.35 -5.06 3.98
CA SER A 111 -6.80 -3.70 3.64
C SER A 111 -7.96 -3.27 4.53
N TRP A 112 -9.00 -4.09 4.65
CA TRP A 112 -10.14 -3.84 5.54
C TRP A 112 -9.70 -3.71 6.99
N GLU A 113 -8.92 -4.66 7.52
CA GLU A 113 -8.48 -4.69 8.92
C GLU A 113 -7.78 -3.36 9.28
N ASN A 114 -6.88 -2.89 8.42
CA ASN A 114 -6.19 -1.64 8.69
C ASN A 114 -7.06 -0.39 8.44
N ARG A 115 -7.69 -0.28 7.27
CA ARG A 115 -8.37 0.94 6.83
C ARG A 115 -9.71 1.10 7.54
N VAL A 116 -10.54 0.07 7.45
CA VAL A 116 -11.92 0.10 7.94
C VAL A 116 -11.99 -0.34 9.39
N PHE A 117 -11.47 -1.51 9.74
CA PHE A 117 -11.67 -2.05 11.08
C PHE A 117 -10.91 -1.27 12.16
N LEU A 118 -9.67 -0.87 11.89
CA LEU A 118 -8.84 -0.12 12.85
C LEU A 118 -8.88 1.40 12.66
N HIS A 119 -9.75 1.91 11.78
CA HIS A 119 -9.89 3.34 11.47
C HIS A 119 -8.56 4.03 11.13
N ALA A 120 -7.71 3.41 10.29
CA ALA A 120 -6.42 4.01 9.97
C ALA A 120 -6.57 5.44 9.41
N PRO A 121 -5.61 6.34 9.68
CA PRO A 121 -5.70 7.73 9.26
C PRO A 121 -5.91 7.88 7.76
N GLY A 122 -6.76 8.84 7.39
CA GLY A 122 -7.08 9.13 5.98
C GLY A 122 -8.01 8.11 5.33
N THR A 123 -8.62 7.20 6.09
CA THR A 123 -9.71 6.37 5.57
C THR A 123 -10.93 7.26 5.29
N PRO A 124 -11.52 7.23 4.08
CA PRO A 124 -12.69 8.05 3.77
C PRO A 124 -13.88 7.73 4.66
N GLN A 125 -14.52 8.78 5.20
CA GLN A 125 -15.66 8.63 6.11
C GLN A 125 -16.82 7.86 5.46
N SER A 126 -17.07 8.08 4.16
CA SER A 126 -18.10 7.36 3.40
C SER A 126 -17.86 5.84 3.39
N ILE A 127 -16.61 5.39 3.34
CA ILE A 127 -16.26 3.96 3.40
C ILE A 127 -16.53 3.40 4.80
N LEU A 128 -16.18 4.15 5.86
CA LEU A 128 -16.44 3.75 7.24
C LEU A 128 -17.95 3.60 7.52
N GLU A 129 -18.75 4.52 6.99
CA GLU A 129 -20.22 4.49 7.13
C GLU A 129 -20.84 3.28 6.41
N MET A 130 -20.43 3.00 5.17
CA MET A 130 -20.88 1.81 4.43
C MET A 130 -20.50 0.49 5.12
N CYS A 131 -19.36 0.48 5.82
CA CYS A 131 -18.77 -0.73 6.40
C CYS A 131 -18.80 -0.73 7.93
N SER A 132 -19.79 -0.08 8.56
CA SER A 132 -19.87 -0.03 10.01
C SER A 132 -19.96 -1.41 10.66
N ASP A 133 -19.47 -1.52 11.89
CA ASP A 133 -19.40 -2.78 12.62
C ASP A 133 -20.76 -3.49 12.72
N VAL A 134 -20.71 -4.83 12.68
CA VAL A 134 -21.84 -5.68 13.05
C VAL A 134 -21.70 -6.04 14.53
N ILE A 135 -22.73 -5.74 15.32
CA ILE A 135 -22.72 -5.91 16.78
C ILE A 135 -23.64 -7.06 17.18
N VAL A 136 -23.13 -7.96 18.03
CA VAL A 136 -23.86 -9.08 18.66
C VAL A 136 -23.65 -8.97 20.17
N ASP A 137 -24.74 -8.87 20.93
CA ASP A 137 -24.73 -8.75 22.40
C ASP A 137 -23.83 -7.62 22.93
N GLY A 138 -23.75 -6.50 22.20
CA GLY A 138 -22.95 -5.34 22.56
C GLY A 138 -21.47 -5.43 22.17
N TYR A 139 -21.05 -6.51 21.51
CA TYR A 139 -19.68 -6.71 21.04
C TYR A 139 -19.61 -6.89 19.53
N VAL A 140 -18.49 -6.50 18.94
CA VAL A 140 -18.25 -6.61 17.50
C VAL A 140 -18.11 -8.07 17.09
N ASP A 141 -18.86 -8.48 16.06
CA ASP A 141 -18.60 -9.70 15.29
C ASP A 141 -17.68 -9.34 14.11
N VAL A 142 -16.41 -9.74 14.22
CA VAL A 142 -15.38 -9.42 13.23
C VAL A 142 -15.67 -10.09 11.89
N ALA A 143 -16.13 -11.35 11.91
CA ALA A 143 -16.43 -12.10 10.70
C ALA A 143 -17.62 -11.48 9.97
N ALA A 144 -18.70 -11.17 10.70
CA ALA A 144 -19.86 -10.51 10.11
C ALA A 144 -19.55 -9.10 9.62
N THR A 145 -18.67 -8.36 10.30
CA THR A 145 -18.23 -7.03 9.86
C THR A 145 -17.40 -7.10 8.57
N PHE A 146 -16.47 -8.06 8.45
CA PHE A 146 -15.73 -8.26 7.21
C PHE A 146 -16.65 -8.70 6.06
N LYS A 147 -17.62 -9.57 6.34
CA LYS A 147 -18.64 -9.98 5.36
C LYS A 147 -19.46 -8.81 4.84
N LYS A 148 -19.84 -7.87 5.72
CA LYS A 148 -20.51 -6.62 5.33
C LYS A 148 -19.63 -5.77 4.41
N PHE A 149 -18.33 -5.65 4.71
CA PHE A 149 -17.37 -4.99 3.82
C PHE A 149 -17.28 -5.70 2.45
N ALA A 150 -17.19 -7.03 2.42
CA ALA A 150 -17.11 -7.81 1.18
C ALA A 150 -18.34 -7.58 0.29
N ARG A 151 -19.54 -7.52 0.87
CA ARG A 151 -20.76 -7.14 0.15
C ARG A 151 -20.68 -5.70 -0.38
N ALA A 152 -20.29 -4.74 0.46
CA ALA A 152 -20.23 -3.32 0.08
C ALA A 152 -19.27 -3.06 -1.08
N ILE A 153 -18.03 -3.58 -1.02
CA ILE A 153 -17.05 -3.39 -2.10
C ILE A 153 -17.43 -4.14 -3.38
N HIS A 154 -18.10 -5.29 -3.27
CA HIS A 154 -18.63 -6.01 -4.41
C HIS A 154 -19.73 -5.22 -5.12
N THR A 155 -20.65 -4.62 -4.35
CA THR A 155 -21.76 -3.82 -4.89
C THR A 155 -21.30 -2.51 -5.51
N ASP A 156 -20.34 -1.81 -4.91
CA ASP A 156 -19.90 -0.48 -5.39
C ASP A 156 -18.37 -0.34 -5.43
N ARG A 157 -17.73 -0.99 -6.40
CA ARG A 157 -16.26 -0.90 -6.59
C ARG A 157 -15.79 0.55 -6.83
N VAL A 158 -16.62 1.41 -7.42
CA VAL A 158 -16.25 2.78 -7.78
C VAL A 158 -16.09 3.64 -6.53
N ALA A 159 -17.00 3.52 -5.57
CA ALA A 159 -16.89 4.23 -4.29
C ALA A 159 -15.62 3.86 -3.52
N PHE A 160 -15.14 2.62 -3.63
CA PHE A 160 -13.91 2.17 -2.97
C PHE A 160 -12.63 2.52 -3.74
N ALA A 161 -12.71 2.81 -5.04
CA ALA A 161 -11.56 3.10 -5.89
C ALA A 161 -10.82 4.42 -5.53
N ILE A 162 -11.42 5.25 -4.68
CA ILE A 162 -10.78 6.45 -4.11
C ILE A 162 -9.59 6.13 -3.18
N ASP A 163 -9.52 4.89 -2.67
CA ASP A 163 -8.45 4.42 -1.81
C ASP A 163 -7.72 3.24 -2.47
N ASP A 164 -6.44 3.42 -2.81
CA ASP A 164 -5.58 2.43 -3.47
C ASP A 164 -5.42 1.13 -2.67
N HIS A 165 -5.80 1.10 -1.39
CA HIS A 165 -5.87 -0.14 -0.60
C HIS A 165 -6.91 -1.14 -1.12
N PHE A 166 -7.95 -0.66 -1.79
CA PHE A 166 -9.05 -1.48 -2.29
C PHE A 166 -8.97 -1.74 -3.79
N ARG A 167 -8.13 -1.00 -4.52
CA ARG A 167 -7.90 -1.22 -5.95
C ARG A 167 -7.29 -2.61 -6.21
N PRO A 168 -7.68 -3.33 -7.28
CA PRO A 168 -7.03 -4.59 -7.65
C PRO A 168 -5.53 -4.42 -7.93
N GLN A 169 -4.77 -5.50 -7.71
CA GLN A 169 -3.34 -5.53 -7.98
C GLN A 169 -3.06 -5.45 -9.48
N PHE A 170 -3.91 -6.04 -10.31
CA PHE A 170 -3.87 -5.99 -11.77
C PHE A 170 -3.84 -4.54 -12.27
N ASN A 171 -4.78 -3.72 -11.80
CA ASN A 171 -4.86 -2.30 -12.18
C ASN A 171 -3.69 -1.49 -11.59
N THR A 172 -3.29 -1.79 -10.36
CA THR A 172 -2.17 -1.08 -9.72
C THR A 172 -0.86 -1.36 -10.44
N LEU A 173 -0.60 -2.59 -10.81
CA LEU A 173 0.63 -2.97 -11.48
C LEU A 173 0.61 -2.64 -12.98
N TYR A 174 -0.52 -2.19 -13.54
CA TYR A 174 -0.70 -2.08 -14.99
C TYR A 174 -0.21 -3.36 -15.68
N ALA A 175 -0.63 -4.51 -15.16
CA ALA A 175 0.00 -5.80 -15.43
C ALA A 175 -0.14 -6.29 -16.87
N ASN A 176 -1.01 -5.64 -17.66
CA ASN A 176 -1.17 -5.83 -19.09
C ASN A 176 -0.36 -4.84 -19.96
N GLN A 177 0.38 -3.91 -19.35
CA GLN A 177 1.19 -2.91 -20.05
C GLN A 177 2.67 -2.93 -19.64
N LEU A 178 2.99 -3.39 -18.42
CA LEU A 178 4.36 -3.47 -17.92
C LEU A 178 4.75 -4.93 -17.65
N GLU A 179 5.84 -5.36 -18.28
CA GLU A 179 6.44 -6.66 -18.02
C GLU A 179 7.29 -6.62 -16.73
N TYR A 180 7.01 -7.55 -15.82
CA TYR A 180 7.74 -7.72 -14.57
C TYR A 180 8.65 -8.94 -14.63
N HIS A 181 9.96 -8.71 -14.58
CA HIS A 181 10.97 -9.77 -14.51
C HIS A 181 10.82 -10.62 -13.25
N HIS A 182 10.47 -10.00 -12.12
CA HIS A 182 10.24 -10.71 -10.86
C HIS A 182 8.85 -10.39 -10.33
N ARG A 183 7.98 -11.39 -10.39
CA ARG A 183 6.69 -11.42 -9.72
C ARG A 183 6.82 -12.30 -8.48
N ILE A 184 6.80 -11.70 -7.31
CA ILE A 184 6.87 -12.45 -6.05
C ILE A 184 5.49 -12.58 -5.41
N TYR A 185 5.20 -13.76 -4.91
CA TYR A 185 3.96 -14.05 -4.19
C TYR A 185 4.28 -14.10 -2.70
N ILE A 186 3.97 -13.03 -1.96
CA ILE A 186 4.49 -12.84 -0.60
C ILE A 186 3.99 -13.89 0.41
N ASP A 187 2.88 -14.57 0.10
CA ASP A 187 2.34 -15.64 0.93
C ASP A 187 2.96 -17.01 0.62
N ARG A 188 3.78 -17.13 -0.44
CA ARG A 188 4.46 -18.38 -0.79
C ARG A 188 5.84 -18.44 -0.10
N PRO A 189 6.20 -19.58 0.52
CA PRO A 189 7.48 -19.72 1.20
C PRO A 189 8.68 -19.40 0.31
N GLY A 190 9.63 -18.62 0.83
CA GLY A 190 10.90 -18.32 0.17
C GLY A 190 10.86 -17.24 -0.93
N GLU A 191 9.70 -16.85 -1.45
CA GLU A 191 9.60 -15.86 -2.54
C GLU A 191 10.20 -14.49 -2.17
N MET A 192 9.91 -14.00 -0.96
CA MET A 192 10.50 -12.76 -0.45
C MET A 192 12.03 -12.87 -0.33
N GLN A 193 12.54 -14.02 0.10
CA GLN A 193 13.98 -14.24 0.27
C GLN A 193 14.69 -14.28 -1.08
N LYS A 194 14.12 -14.96 -2.08
CA LYS A 194 14.65 -14.98 -3.45
C LYS A 194 14.81 -13.57 -4.02
N LEU A 195 13.83 -12.69 -3.80
CA LEU A 195 13.95 -11.29 -4.23
C LEU A 195 15.03 -10.54 -3.44
N ALA A 196 15.11 -10.75 -2.13
CA ALA A 196 16.16 -10.14 -1.31
C ALA A 196 17.55 -10.55 -1.77
N ASP A 197 17.75 -11.83 -2.09
CA ASP A 197 19.02 -12.35 -2.60
C ASP A 197 19.37 -11.72 -3.96
N ALA A 198 18.42 -11.65 -4.89
CA ALA A 198 18.63 -11.00 -6.20
C ALA A 198 18.95 -9.50 -6.08
N ILE A 199 18.31 -8.78 -5.15
CA ILE A 199 18.61 -7.37 -4.88
C ILE A 199 20.00 -7.22 -4.26
N ASN A 200 20.34 -8.06 -3.29
CA ASN A 200 21.64 -8.02 -2.59
C ASN A 200 22.81 -8.35 -3.53
N GLU A 201 22.66 -9.36 -4.39
CA GLU A 201 23.64 -9.70 -5.43
C GLU A 201 23.91 -8.50 -6.34
N ARG A 202 22.84 -7.86 -6.82
CA ARG A 202 22.92 -6.69 -7.69
C ARG A 202 23.51 -5.45 -7.01
N ALA A 203 23.28 -5.31 -5.71
CA ALA A 203 23.74 -4.19 -4.91
C ALA A 203 25.16 -4.36 -4.36
N GLY A 204 25.67 -5.60 -4.30
CA GLY A 204 26.89 -5.95 -3.57
C GLY A 204 26.72 -5.83 -2.05
N THR A 205 25.53 -6.18 -1.53
CA THR A 205 25.17 -6.00 -0.11
C THR A 205 24.66 -7.29 0.53
N SER A 206 24.31 -7.24 1.82
CA SER A 206 23.75 -8.36 2.60
C SER A 206 22.60 -7.89 3.50
N VAL A 207 21.71 -7.08 2.95
CA VAL A 207 20.55 -6.53 3.66
C VAL A 207 19.57 -7.66 3.99
N LYS A 208 19.21 -7.79 5.28
CA LYS A 208 18.23 -8.76 5.74
C LYS A 208 16.81 -8.22 5.63
N LEU A 209 15.87 -9.10 5.28
CA LEU A 209 14.44 -8.78 5.34
C LEU A 209 14.02 -8.44 6.77
N GLN A 210 13.24 -7.37 6.92
CA GLN A 210 12.67 -6.94 8.19
C GLN A 210 11.15 -6.96 8.11
N ARG A 211 10.51 -7.55 9.12
CA ARG A 211 9.06 -7.57 9.22
C ARG A 211 8.57 -6.28 9.88
N LEU A 212 8.01 -5.37 9.08
CA LEU A 212 7.60 -4.04 9.51
C LEU A 212 6.09 -3.89 9.75
N ASN A 213 5.34 -4.99 9.69
CA ASN A 213 3.90 -4.97 9.88
C ASN A 213 3.40 -6.31 10.44
N SER A 214 2.45 -6.21 11.35
CA SER A 214 1.68 -7.33 11.88
C SER A 214 0.21 -6.95 11.90
N GLY A 215 -0.64 -7.80 11.34
CA GLY A 215 -2.09 -7.70 11.52
C GLY A 215 -2.50 -8.23 12.89
N LEU A 216 -3.81 -8.31 13.15
CA LEU A 216 -4.34 -8.77 14.44
C LEU A 216 -4.10 -10.27 14.71
N GLY A 217 -3.61 -11.01 13.70
CA GLY A 217 -3.30 -12.44 13.83
C GLY A 217 -4.53 -13.35 13.84
N ILE A 218 -5.69 -12.82 13.43
CA ILE A 218 -6.92 -13.60 13.29
C ILE A 218 -6.77 -14.57 12.11
N LYS A 219 -7.16 -15.83 12.31
CA LYS A 219 -7.03 -16.87 11.30
C LYS A 219 -8.13 -16.77 10.25
N ALA A 220 -7.81 -17.18 9.03
CA ALA A 220 -8.70 -17.11 7.87
C ALA A 220 -10.02 -17.89 8.07
N ASP A 221 -9.95 -19.08 8.66
CA ASP A 221 -11.09 -19.95 8.98
C ASP A 221 -12.04 -19.37 10.03
N GLN A 222 -11.61 -18.35 10.77
CA GLN A 222 -12.44 -17.63 11.73
C GLN A 222 -13.15 -16.42 11.14
N ILE A 223 -12.86 -16.05 9.89
CA ILE A 223 -13.43 -14.85 9.26
C ILE A 223 -14.19 -15.18 7.97
N PHE A 224 -13.64 -16.06 7.14
CA PHE A 224 -14.19 -16.29 5.81
C PHE A 224 -15.22 -17.42 5.84
N ASP A 225 -16.41 -17.13 5.33
CA ASP A 225 -17.38 -18.13 4.91
C ASP A 225 -17.39 -18.24 3.37
N LYS A 226 -18.17 -19.19 2.83
CA LYS A 226 -18.28 -19.40 1.39
C LYS A 226 -18.66 -18.11 0.65
N GLU A 227 -19.70 -17.43 1.12
CA GLU A 227 -20.22 -16.22 0.46
C GLU A 227 -19.16 -15.11 0.41
N THR A 228 -18.46 -14.88 1.52
CA THR A 228 -17.41 -13.86 1.61
C THR A 228 -16.28 -14.16 0.63
N ALA A 229 -15.86 -15.42 0.53
CA ALA A 229 -14.80 -15.82 -0.39
C ALA A 229 -15.23 -15.67 -1.86
N ASP A 230 -16.46 -16.05 -2.20
CA ASP A 230 -17.02 -15.90 -3.54
C ASP A 230 -17.11 -14.42 -3.94
N LEU A 231 -17.66 -13.56 -3.06
CA LEU A 231 -17.77 -12.11 -3.30
C LEU A 231 -16.42 -11.48 -3.57
N ILE A 232 -15.42 -11.79 -2.75
CA ILE A 232 -14.05 -11.26 -2.91
C ILE A 232 -13.37 -11.83 -4.16
N ALA A 233 -13.59 -13.10 -4.49
CA ALA A 233 -13.08 -13.69 -5.72
C ALA A 233 -13.62 -12.98 -6.97
N ASP A 234 -14.91 -12.62 -6.95
CA ASP A 234 -15.54 -11.93 -8.06
C ASP A 234 -15.17 -10.44 -8.12
N THR A 235 -15.04 -9.76 -6.97
CA THR A 235 -14.58 -8.37 -6.89
C THR A 235 -13.17 -8.17 -7.45
N TYR A 236 -12.29 -9.17 -7.24
CA TYR A 236 -10.89 -9.14 -7.64
C TYR A 236 -10.57 -10.18 -8.72
N HIS A 237 -11.52 -10.50 -9.61
CA HIS A 237 -11.38 -11.59 -10.57
C HIS A 237 -10.12 -11.45 -11.44
N GLU A 238 -9.76 -10.22 -11.81
CA GLU A 238 -8.59 -9.93 -12.64
C GLU A 238 -7.29 -10.34 -11.95
N ASP A 239 -7.22 -10.19 -10.62
CA ASP A 239 -6.06 -10.62 -9.84
C ASP A 239 -5.94 -12.15 -9.87
N TYR A 240 -7.06 -12.87 -9.69
CA TYR A 240 -7.06 -14.33 -9.72
C TYR A 240 -6.67 -14.88 -11.10
N GLU A 241 -7.28 -14.36 -12.17
CA GLU A 241 -7.04 -14.84 -13.52
C GLU A 241 -5.64 -14.46 -14.03
N TRP A 242 -5.23 -13.20 -13.88
CA TRP A 242 -3.98 -12.72 -14.47
C TRP A 242 -2.74 -13.23 -13.74
N PHE A 243 -2.82 -13.38 -12.42
CA PHE A 243 -1.69 -13.84 -11.60
C PHE A 243 -1.78 -15.31 -11.18
N GLY A 244 -2.83 -16.04 -11.62
CA GLY A 244 -2.98 -17.47 -11.34
C GLY A 244 -3.10 -17.78 -9.86
N PHE A 245 -3.90 -17.00 -9.13
CA PHE A 245 -4.27 -17.35 -7.76
C PHE A 245 -5.39 -18.39 -7.77
N GLU A 246 -5.36 -19.31 -6.81
CA GLU A 246 -6.42 -20.29 -6.62
C GLU A 246 -7.57 -19.67 -5.82
N ARG A 247 -8.81 -19.89 -6.28
CA ARG A 247 -9.99 -19.53 -5.50
C ARG A 247 -10.08 -20.44 -4.26
N HIS A 248 -10.46 -19.86 -3.14
CA HIS A 248 -10.58 -20.59 -1.87
C HIS A 248 -11.95 -21.26 -1.76
N ASN A 249 -11.95 -22.57 -1.51
CA ASN A 249 -13.18 -23.37 -1.35
C ASN A 249 -13.56 -23.50 0.13
N PHE A 250 -14.00 -22.41 0.74
CA PHE A 250 -14.57 -22.46 2.09
C PHE A 250 -15.94 -23.18 2.07
N THR A 251 -16.15 -24.10 3.01
CA THR A 251 -17.37 -24.92 3.10
C THR A 251 -18.34 -24.43 4.17
N ALA A 252 -17.88 -23.61 5.11
CA ALA A 252 -18.73 -23.04 6.15
C ALA A 252 -19.79 -22.13 5.53
N PRO A 253 -21.09 -22.34 5.81
CA PRO A 253 -22.16 -21.49 5.29
C PRO A 253 -22.18 -20.12 5.96
N THR A 254 -21.75 -20.05 7.22
CA THR A 254 -21.58 -18.83 8.00
C THR A 254 -20.38 -18.98 8.93
N THR A 255 -19.76 -17.84 9.25
CA THR A 255 -18.68 -17.73 10.22
C THR A 255 -19.01 -16.58 11.17
N SER A 256 -18.65 -16.73 12.44
CA SER A 256 -18.83 -15.70 13.47
C SER A 256 -17.61 -15.65 14.37
N LEU A 257 -17.15 -14.43 14.66
CA LEU A 257 -16.08 -14.17 15.62
C LEU A 257 -16.46 -12.95 16.44
N VAL A 258 -17.27 -13.18 17.47
CA VAL A 258 -17.68 -12.14 18.42
C VAL A 258 -16.55 -11.89 19.41
N PHE A 259 -16.13 -10.64 19.52
CA PHE A 259 -15.16 -10.22 20.53
C PHE A 259 -15.72 -10.38 21.94
N ASN A 260 -14.85 -10.77 22.86
CA ASN A 260 -15.16 -10.69 24.28
C ASN A 260 -15.01 -9.24 24.80
N PRO A 261 -15.44 -8.94 26.04
CA PRO A 261 -15.42 -7.57 26.56
C PRO A 261 -14.03 -6.91 26.56
N ILE A 262 -12.97 -7.69 26.81
CA ILE A 262 -11.60 -7.19 26.84
C ILE A 262 -11.12 -6.86 25.42
N GLN A 263 -11.40 -7.72 24.44
CA GLN A 263 -11.08 -7.48 23.04
C GLN A 263 -11.83 -6.25 22.49
N GLN A 264 -13.10 -6.09 22.86
CA GLN A 264 -13.88 -4.91 22.50
C GLN A 264 -13.29 -3.63 23.10
N ALA A 265 -12.95 -3.65 24.39
CA ALA A 265 -12.33 -2.51 25.06
C ALA A 265 -10.99 -2.13 24.41
N LEU A 266 -10.18 -3.11 24.02
CA LEU A 266 -8.93 -2.89 23.30
C LEU A 266 -9.16 -2.30 21.90
N LEU A 267 -10.14 -2.80 21.14
CA LEU A 267 -10.49 -2.23 19.83
C LEU A 267 -10.90 -0.76 19.96
N ASN A 268 -11.76 -0.45 20.93
CA ASN A 268 -12.20 0.91 21.19
C ASN A 268 -11.01 1.82 21.53
N ASN A 269 -10.14 1.38 22.44
CA ASN A 269 -8.95 2.14 22.84
C ASN A 269 -7.98 2.37 21.67
N LEU A 270 -7.78 1.37 20.80
CA LEU A 270 -6.95 1.50 19.60
C LEU A 270 -7.53 2.55 18.64
N ARG A 271 -8.84 2.51 18.38
CA ARG A 271 -9.51 3.49 17.50
C ARG A 271 -9.43 4.91 18.07
N GLU A 272 -9.70 5.09 19.37
CA GLU A 272 -9.55 6.39 20.05
C GLU A 272 -8.10 6.89 20.00
N THR A 273 -7.12 6.00 20.16
CA THR A 273 -5.70 6.35 20.07
C THR A 273 -5.35 6.83 18.67
N THR A 274 -5.80 6.14 17.63
CA THR A 274 -5.63 6.56 16.23
C THR A 274 -6.23 7.93 15.96
N GLU A 275 -7.44 8.20 16.49
CA GLU A 275 -8.10 9.49 16.37
C GLU A 275 -7.28 10.60 17.04
N ARG A 276 -6.85 10.40 18.29
CA ARG A 276 -6.02 11.37 19.03
C ARG A 276 -4.68 11.62 18.34
N LEU A 277 -4.01 10.58 17.83
CA LEU A 277 -2.77 10.73 17.07
C LEU A 277 -3.01 11.53 15.77
N THR A 278 -4.14 11.31 15.11
CA THR A 278 -4.51 12.10 13.92
C THR A 278 -4.70 13.58 14.28
N ILE A 279 -5.36 13.89 15.40
CA ILE A 279 -5.54 15.27 15.89
C ILE A 279 -4.18 15.91 16.20
N VAL A 280 -3.33 15.24 16.97
CA VAL A 280 -1.99 15.74 17.33
C VAL A 280 -1.12 15.93 16.09
N SER A 281 -1.12 14.97 15.18
CA SER A 281 -0.38 15.04 13.92
C SER A 281 -0.84 16.23 13.09
N ARG A 282 -2.15 16.43 12.91
CA ARG A 282 -2.70 17.62 12.20
C ARG A 282 -2.28 18.91 12.88
N ALA A 283 -2.38 19.01 14.21
CA ALA A 283 -1.96 20.20 14.94
C ALA A 283 -0.46 20.49 14.78
N ALA A 284 0.38 19.47 14.82
CA ALA A 284 1.82 19.58 14.58
C ALA A 284 2.09 20.03 13.13
N PHE A 285 1.43 19.42 12.14
CA PHE A 285 1.51 19.82 10.74
C PHE A 285 1.05 21.26 10.51
N HIS A 286 0.00 21.74 11.18
CA HIS A 286 -0.41 23.15 11.06
C HIS A 286 0.66 24.11 11.61
N ARG A 287 1.26 23.79 12.76
CA ARG A 287 2.31 24.62 13.38
C ARG A 287 3.60 24.62 12.57
N VAL A 288 4.01 23.47 12.04
CA VAL A 288 5.23 23.31 11.23
C VAL A 288 5.00 23.79 9.80
N GLY A 289 3.87 23.42 9.19
CA GLY A 289 3.45 23.80 7.84
C GLY A 289 3.22 25.30 7.68
N PHE A 290 2.83 26.03 8.73
CA PHE A 290 2.83 27.51 8.71
C PHE A 290 4.27 28.07 8.52
N ARG A 291 5.27 27.47 9.18
CA ARG A 291 6.69 27.87 9.07
C ARG A 291 7.31 27.43 7.75
N TYR A 292 6.99 26.22 7.28
CA TYR A 292 7.49 25.68 6.00
C TYR A 292 6.77 26.25 4.78
N GLY A 293 5.47 26.58 4.88
CA GLY A 293 4.69 27.20 3.82
C GLY A 293 5.27 28.54 3.38
N LEU A 294 5.76 29.35 4.32
CA LEU A 294 6.48 30.60 4.01
C LEU A 294 7.79 30.36 3.25
N SER A 295 8.53 29.29 3.58
CA SER A 295 9.76 28.88 2.89
C SER A 295 9.49 28.31 1.49
N GLN A 296 8.45 27.48 1.34
CA GLN A 296 8.04 26.85 0.08
C GLN A 296 7.35 27.85 -0.86
N VAL A 297 6.62 28.84 -0.35
CA VAL A 297 6.11 29.96 -1.16
C VAL A 297 7.27 30.76 -1.75
N ARG A 298 8.33 31.03 -0.97
CA ARG A 298 9.55 31.67 -1.48
C ARG A 298 10.27 30.82 -2.54
N LYS A 299 10.40 29.51 -2.31
CA LYS A 299 11.06 28.58 -3.24
C LYS A 299 10.24 28.34 -4.52
N SER A 300 8.91 28.25 -4.42
CA SER A 300 8.01 28.10 -5.56
C SER A 300 7.85 29.40 -6.37
N LEU A 301 7.94 30.58 -5.73
CA LEU A 301 8.08 31.86 -6.44
C LEU A 301 9.38 31.90 -7.24
N TRP A 302 10.50 31.45 -6.65
CA TRP A 302 11.80 31.37 -7.33
C TRP A 302 11.80 30.35 -8.49
N ILE A 303 11.16 29.19 -8.32
CA ILE A 303 10.97 28.18 -9.38
C ILE A 303 10.02 28.69 -10.48
N ARG A 304 8.97 29.44 -10.13
CA ARG A 304 8.05 30.06 -11.12
C ARG A 304 8.71 31.16 -11.95
N ILE A 305 9.71 31.85 -11.39
CA ILE A 305 10.53 32.84 -12.10
C ILE A 305 11.50 32.13 -13.05
N THR A 306 12.00 30.95 -12.69
CA THR A 306 13.05 30.23 -13.43
C THR A 306 12.53 29.14 -14.38
N ASN A 307 11.30 28.63 -14.22
CA ASN A 307 10.79 27.53 -15.05
C ASN A 307 9.26 27.62 -15.29
N ARG A 308 8.88 28.10 -16.49
CA ARG A 308 7.50 28.52 -16.83
C ARG A 308 6.48 27.40 -17.08
N LYS A 309 6.86 26.10 -17.08
CA LYS A 309 5.99 24.98 -17.51
C LYS A 309 5.44 24.05 -16.41
N GLY A 310 5.83 24.21 -15.15
CA GLY A 310 5.35 23.37 -14.04
C GLY A 310 4.14 23.96 -13.31
N LYS A 311 3.00 24.14 -13.97
CA LYS A 311 1.75 24.56 -13.31
C LYS A 311 0.83 23.36 -13.12
N GLY A 312 0.68 22.94 -11.86
CA GLY A 312 -0.51 22.23 -11.39
C GLY A 312 -0.31 20.75 -11.11
N ASP A 313 0.15 20.43 -9.89
CA ASP A 313 -0.36 19.24 -9.21
C ASP A 313 -0.36 19.48 -7.69
N THR A 314 -1.55 19.46 -7.08
CA THR A 314 -1.75 19.62 -5.64
C THR A 314 -1.69 18.29 -4.89
N ARG A 315 -1.50 17.16 -5.59
CA ARG A 315 -1.37 15.82 -4.97
C ARG A 315 0.04 15.53 -4.42
N LEU A 316 0.95 16.50 -4.50
CA LEU A 316 2.35 16.41 -4.06
C LEU A 316 2.57 16.40 -2.53
N LEU A 317 1.51 16.38 -1.72
CA LEU A 317 1.58 16.56 -0.26
C LEU A 317 1.05 15.39 0.57
N GLN A 318 0.58 14.34 -0.08
CA GLN A 318 0.29 13.07 0.57
C GLN A 318 1.15 12.03 -0.15
N TRP A 319 1.75 11.10 0.61
CA TRP A 319 2.82 10.15 0.24
C TRP A 319 4.25 10.67 0.46
#